data_AF-A0A9D1K0S0-F1
#
_entry.id   AF-A0A9D1K0S0-F1
#
_cell.length_a   1.000
_cell.length_b   1.000
_cell.length_c   1.000
_cell.angle_alpha   90.00
_cell.angle_beta   90.00
_cell.angle_gamma   90.00
#
_symmetry.space_group_name_H-M   'P 1'
#
loop_
_entity.id
_entity.type
_entity.pdbx_description
1 polymer ?
#
loop_
_entity_poly.entity_id
_entity_poly.type
_entity_poly.pdbx_seq_one_letter_code
_entity_poly.pdbx_strand_id
1 'polypeptide(L)'
;MLFCLFNWKGIEGIEFVLTGCILCMGAFFILSTSLRRNRTHKGLKRIGIAMLSCELLSSLLWFLIFYPHGTYHNYGLQGALFGLIYPASLAAAWAIIALYPKIKATKKNKERL
;
A
#
# COMPACT_ATOMS: atom_id res chain seq x y z
N MET A 1 8.31 -1.43 0.90
CA MET A 1 9.08 -1.28 2.14
C MET A 1 10.07 -2.42 2.40
N LEU A 2 9.86 -3.65 1.89
CA LEU A 2 10.82 -4.76 1.94
C LEU A 2 12.23 -4.35 1.50
N PHE A 3 12.34 -3.47 0.52
CA PHE A 3 13.63 -2.92 0.08
C PHE A 3 14.39 -2.18 1.19
N CYS A 4 13.67 -1.49 2.08
CA CYS A 4 14.24 -0.87 3.28
C CYS A 4 14.80 -1.93 4.24
N LEU A 5 14.11 -3.05 4.45
CA LEU A 5 14.62 -4.16 5.27
C LEU A 5 15.94 -4.73 4.73
N PHE A 6 16.09 -4.83 3.40
CA PHE A 6 17.32 -5.31 2.78
C PHE A 6 18.49 -4.32 2.92
N ASN A 7 18.23 -3.02 3.07
CA ASN A 7 19.24 -1.96 3.20
C ASN A 7 19.27 -1.31 4.59
N TRP A 8 18.83 -2.05 5.62
CA TRP A 8 18.61 -1.55 6.98
C TRP A 8 19.81 -0.81 7.60
N LYS A 9 21.04 -1.27 7.29
CA LYS A 9 22.27 -0.69 7.85
C LYS A 9 22.72 0.62 7.20
N GLY A 10 22.15 1.01 6.05
CA GLY A 10 22.60 2.15 5.25
C GLY A 10 21.67 3.36 5.27
N ILE A 11 20.53 3.28 5.96
CA ILE A 11 19.48 4.31 5.92
C ILE A 11 19.18 4.77 7.35
N GLU A 12 19.63 5.97 7.70
CA GLU A 12 19.27 6.61 8.98
C GLU A 12 17.76 6.87 9.06
N GLY A 13 17.13 6.55 10.20
CA GLY A 13 15.69 6.76 10.41
C GLY A 13 14.77 5.70 9.80
N ILE A 14 15.33 4.59 9.27
CA ILE A 14 14.56 3.51 8.66
C ILE A 14 13.54 2.87 9.60
N GLU A 15 13.84 2.84 10.90
CA GLU A 15 12.99 2.29 11.95
C GLU A 15 11.64 3.03 12.02
N PHE A 16 11.66 4.36 11.92
CA PHE A 16 10.47 5.19 11.94
C PHE A 16 9.61 4.97 10.69
N VAL A 17 10.25 4.87 9.52
CA VAL A 17 9.58 4.57 8.25
C VAL A 17 8.94 3.19 8.30
N LEU A 18 9.67 2.17 8.78
CA LEU A 18 9.16 0.81 8.86
C LEU A 18 7.99 0.71 9.84
N THR A 19 8.12 1.34 11.00
CA THR A 19 7.07 1.38 12.03
C THR A 19 5.81 2.05 11.49
N GLY A 20 5.95 3.20 10.82
CA GLY A 20 4.83 3.88 10.16
C GLY A 20 4.14 2.98 9.13
N CYS A 21 4.90 2.20 8.37
CA CYS A 21 4.33 1.30 7.37
C CYS A 21 3.60 0.12 7.96
N ILE A 22 4.10 -0.45 9.06
CA ILE A 22 3.40 -1.48 9.83
C ILE A 22 2.08 -0.94 10.37
N LEU A 23 2.08 0.28 10.91
CA LEU A 23 0.86 0.94 11.38
C LEU A 23 -0.16 1.16 10.24
N CYS A 24 0.29 1.62 9.07
CA CYS A 24 -0.58 1.79 7.90
C CYS A 24 -1.15 0.46 7.40
N MET A 25 -0.35 -0.60 7.38
CA MET A 25 -0.81 -1.95 7.03
C MET A 25 -1.87 -2.46 8.01
N GLY A 26 -1.63 -2.29 9.31
CA GLY A 26 -2.58 -2.66 10.35
C GLY A 26 -3.90 -1.90 10.21
N ALA A 27 -3.82 -0.57 10.06
CA ALA A 27 -5.00 0.27 9.86
C ALA A 27 -5.79 -0.13 8.60
N PHE A 28 -5.10 -0.34 7.47
CA PHE A 28 -5.73 -0.81 6.23
C PHE A 28 -6.42 -2.15 6.41
N PHE A 29 -5.78 -3.11 7.09
CA PHE A 29 -6.33 -4.43 7.33
C PHE A 29 -7.58 -4.35 8.21
N ILE A 30 -7.54 -3.58 9.29
CA ILE A 30 -8.67 -3.38 10.21
C ILE A 30 -9.85 -2.71 9.47
N LEU A 31 -9.59 -1.62 8.75
CA LEU A 31 -10.62 -0.91 7.99
C LEU A 31 -11.23 -1.80 6.90
N SER A 32 -10.41 -2.59 6.22
CA SER A 32 -10.86 -3.50 5.16
C SER A 32 -11.67 -4.68 5.69
N THR A 33 -11.31 -5.22 6.87
CA THR A 33 -12.03 -6.34 7.52
C THR A 33 -13.24 -5.88 8.33
N SER A 34 -13.33 -4.59 8.70
CA SER A 34 -14.53 -3.99 9.30
C SER A 34 -15.76 -4.14 8.41
N LEU A 35 -15.57 -4.09 7.08
CA LEU A 35 -16.60 -4.39 6.10
C LEU A 35 -16.99 -5.88 6.17
N ARG A 36 -18.18 -6.19 6.70
CA ARG A 36 -18.69 -7.58 6.87
C ARG A 36 -18.49 -8.47 5.63
N ARG A 37 -18.67 -7.92 4.43
CA ARG A 37 -18.48 -8.62 3.14
C ARG A 37 -17.06 -9.12 2.88
N ASN A 38 -16.06 -8.50 3.48
CA ASN A 38 -14.66 -8.85 3.33
C ASN A 38 -14.19 -9.90 4.36
N ARG A 39 -15.00 -10.21 5.38
CA ARG A 39 -14.73 -11.26 6.39
C ARG A 39 -14.95 -12.68 5.86
N THR A 40 -14.61 -12.92 4.61
CA THR A 40 -14.69 -14.23 3.96
C THR A 40 -13.30 -14.62 3.45
N HIS A 41 -13.00 -15.90 3.27
CA HIS A 41 -11.71 -16.32 2.70
C HIS A 41 -11.39 -15.63 1.36
N LYS A 42 -12.40 -15.43 0.50
CA LYS A 42 -12.23 -14.69 -0.77
C LYS A 42 -11.97 -13.20 -0.54
N GLY A 43 -12.60 -12.60 0.47
CA GLY A 43 -12.36 -11.21 0.88
C GLY A 43 -10.95 -11.00 1.44
N LEU A 44 -10.52 -11.87 2.36
CA LEU A 44 -9.15 -11.84 2.90
C LEU A 44 -8.09 -12.00 1.81
N LYS A 45 -8.28 -12.93 0.85
CA LYS A 45 -7.36 -13.07 -0.29
C LYS A 45 -7.22 -11.76 -1.08
N ARG A 46 -8.32 -11.04 -1.33
CA ARG A 46 -8.28 -9.74 -2.02
C ARG A 46 -7.55 -8.67 -1.23
N ILE A 47 -7.79 -8.61 0.09
CA ILE A 47 -7.08 -7.69 0.98
C ILE A 47 -5.58 -7.98 0.94
N GLY A 48 -5.18 -9.25 1.07
CA GLY A 48 -3.77 -9.66 1.00
C GLY A 48 -3.11 -9.32 -0.34
N ILE A 49 -3.78 -9.60 -1.46
CA ILE A 49 -3.28 -9.22 -2.80
C ILE A 49 -3.12 -7.69 -2.91
N ALA A 50 -4.08 -6.92 -2.40
CA ALA A 50 -3.99 -5.46 -2.42
C ALA A 50 -2.82 -4.94 -1.59
N MET A 51 -2.60 -5.48 -0.38
CA MET A 51 -1.46 -5.14 0.46
C MET A 51 -0.13 -5.46 -0.23
N LEU A 52 0.02 -6.67 -0.77
CA LEU A 52 1.22 -7.08 -1.51
C LEU A 52 1.47 -6.20 -2.74
N SER A 53 0.40 -5.82 -3.45
CA SER A 53 0.51 -4.95 -4.62
C SER A 53 0.98 -3.54 -4.24
N CYS A 54 0.42 -2.96 -3.17
CA CYS A 54 0.85 -1.65 -2.66
C CYS A 54 2.29 -1.68 -2.17
N GLU A 55 2.67 -2.77 -1.50
CA GLU A 55 4.03 -3.00 -1.00
C GLU A 55 5.05 -3.13 -2.14
N LEU A 56 4.72 -3.90 -3.17
CA LEU A 56 5.57 -4.05 -4.35
C LEU A 56 5.73 -2.72 -5.10
N LEU A 57 4.61 -2.04 -5.37
CA LEU A 57 4.59 -0.78 -6.11
C LEU A 57 5.40 0.31 -5.37
N SER A 58 5.16 0.44 -4.07
CA SER A 58 5.87 1.45 -3.26
C SER A 58 7.35 1.11 -3.09
N SER A 59 7.71 -0.19 -3.03
CA SER A 59 9.12 -0.61 -3.03
C SER A 59 9.82 -0.26 -4.35
N LEU A 60 9.16 -0.50 -5.48
CA LEU A 60 9.70 -0.17 -6.80
C LEU A 60 9.89 1.34 -6.97
N LEU A 61 8.90 2.14 -6.56
CA LEU A 61 9.01 3.60 -6.60
C LEU A 61 10.14 4.09 -5.71
N TRP A 62 10.27 3.56 -4.49
CA TRP A 62 11.37 3.91 -3.59
C TRP A 62 12.73 3.55 -4.20
N PHE A 63 12.86 2.35 -4.77
CA PHE A 63 14.09 1.93 -5.44
C PHE A 63 14.47 2.86 -6.59
N LEU A 64 13.52 3.18 -7.47
CA LEU A 64 13.76 4.05 -8.62
C LEU A 64 14.18 5.47 -8.22
N ILE A 65 13.64 5.98 -7.12
CA ILE A 65 13.88 7.35 -6.68
C ILE A 65 15.17 7.43 -5.86
N PHE A 66 15.35 6.56 -4.88
CA PHE A 66 16.44 6.60 -3.90
C PHE A 66 17.68 5.82 -4.30
N TYR A 67 17.62 4.97 -5.33
CA TYR A 67 18.78 4.26 -5.87
C TYR A 67 19.02 4.56 -7.36
N PRO A 68 19.09 5.86 -7.77
CA PRO A 68 19.50 6.16 -9.12
C PRO A 68 20.93 5.63 -9.32
N HIS A 69 21.13 4.82 -10.36
CA HIS A 69 22.42 4.20 -10.68
C HIS A 69 22.96 3.19 -9.63
N GLY A 70 22.11 2.67 -8.75
CA GLY A 70 22.48 1.61 -7.80
C GLY A 70 23.14 2.11 -6.50
N THR A 71 23.26 3.42 -6.31
CA THR A 71 23.75 4.03 -5.07
C THR A 71 22.62 4.73 -4.33
N TYR A 72 22.54 4.52 -3.01
CA TYR A 72 21.55 5.20 -2.18
C TYR A 72 21.79 6.71 -2.18
N HIS A 73 20.76 7.48 -2.52
CA HIS A 73 20.75 8.93 -2.46
C HIS A 73 19.71 9.40 -1.46
N ASN A 74 20.14 10.07 -0.39
CA ASN A 74 19.25 10.61 0.63
C ASN A 74 18.77 12.00 0.24
N TYR A 75 17.50 12.12 -0.15
CA TYR A 75 16.88 13.40 -0.54
C TYR A 75 16.40 14.25 0.66
N GLY A 76 16.77 13.90 1.90
CA GLY A 76 16.36 14.64 3.10
C GLY A 76 14.84 14.74 3.24
N LEU A 77 14.32 15.96 3.43
CA LEU A 77 12.88 16.19 3.64
C LEU A 77 12.02 15.78 2.42
N GLN A 78 12.52 15.93 1.20
CA GLN A 78 11.83 15.42 0.00
C GLN A 78 11.71 13.90 0.06
N GLY A 79 12.72 13.21 0.58
CA GLY A 79 12.68 11.78 0.80
C GLY A 79 11.58 11.36 1.79
N ALA A 80 11.37 12.14 2.85
CA ALA A 80 10.30 11.89 3.81
C ALA A 80 8.90 12.00 3.18
N LEU A 81 8.69 12.92 2.24
CA LEU A 81 7.43 13.06 1.51
C LEU A 81 7.14 11.83 0.62
N PHE A 82 8.17 11.22 0.02
CA PHE A 82 8.00 9.97 -0.74
C PHE A 82 7.56 8.80 0.15
N GLY A 83 7.82 8.86 1.46
CA GLY A 83 7.26 7.92 2.43
C GLY A 83 5.73 7.90 2.47
N LEU A 84 5.07 9.00 2.08
CA LEU A 84 3.60 9.09 2.02
C LEU A 84 2.98 8.33 0.84
N ILE A 85 3.78 7.90 -0.14
CA ILE A 85 3.29 7.06 -1.25
C ILE A 85 2.67 5.77 -0.72
N TYR A 86 3.28 5.18 0.30
CA TYR A 86 2.80 3.92 0.87
C TYR A 86 1.39 4.05 1.49
N PRO A 87 1.14 4.95 2.47
CA PRO A 87 -0.21 5.16 3.00
C PRO A 87 -1.20 5.64 1.93
N ALA A 88 -0.78 6.48 0.97
CA ALA A 88 -1.65 6.92 -0.11
C ALA A 88 -2.11 5.75 -1.00
N SER A 89 -1.20 4.83 -1.33
CA SER A 89 -1.51 3.62 -2.12
C SER A 89 -2.47 2.68 -1.38
N LEU A 90 -2.29 2.48 -0.08
CA LEU A 90 -3.20 1.71 0.76
C LEU A 90 -4.59 2.37 0.86
N ALA A 91 -4.64 3.70 1.01
CA ALA A 91 -5.91 4.44 1.01
C ALA A 91 -6.66 4.30 -0.32
N ALA A 92 -5.96 4.41 -1.45
CA ALA A 92 -6.55 4.20 -2.77
C ALA A 92 -7.06 2.75 -2.94
N ALA A 93 -6.28 1.76 -2.52
CA ALA A 93 -6.69 0.35 -2.55
C ALA A 93 -7.94 0.11 -1.67
N TRP A 94 -8.02 0.75 -0.51
CA TRP A 94 -9.18 0.64 0.37
C TRP A 94 -10.42 1.24 -0.29
N ALA A 95 -10.30 2.42 -0.90
CA ALA A 95 -11.38 3.07 -1.64
C ALA A 95 -11.89 2.17 -2.77
N ILE A 96 -11.00 1.52 -3.53
CA ILE A 96 -11.38 0.57 -4.58
C ILE A 96 -12.15 -0.61 -3.98
N ILE A 97 -11.64 -1.22 -2.92
CA ILE A 97 -12.32 -2.34 -2.23
C ILE A 97 -13.70 -1.90 -1.69
N ALA A 98 -13.78 -0.69 -1.14
CA ALA A 98 -15.00 -0.08 -0.60
C ALA A 98 -16.05 0.19 -1.70
N LEU A 99 -15.63 0.63 -2.88
CA LEU A 99 -16.51 1.05 -3.98
C LEU A 99 -16.84 -0.07 -4.98
N TYR A 100 -16.01 -1.10 -5.09
CA TYR A 100 -16.16 -2.20 -6.05
C TYR A 100 -17.57 -2.83 -6.13
N PRO A 101 -18.31 -3.07 -5.02
CA PRO A 101 -19.66 -3.63 -5.11
C PRO A 101 -20.67 -2.68 -5.73
N LYS A 102 -20.56 -1.37 -5.44
CA LYS A 102 -21.44 -0.35 -6.04
C LYS A 102 -21.23 -0.32 -7.55
N ILE A 103 -19.97 -0.29 -8.00
CA ILE A 103 -19.60 -0.32 -9.41
C ILE A 103 -20.14 -1.57 -10.10
N LYS A 104 -19.98 -2.75 -9.48
CA LYS A 104 -20.49 -4.01 -10.02
C LYS A 104 -22.02 -4.06 -10.11
N ALA A 105 -22.72 -3.53 -9.10
CA ALA A 105 -24.17 -3.46 -9.09
C ALA A 105 -24.70 -2.53 -10.19
N THR A 106 -24.10 -1.35 -10.35
CA THR A 106 -24.47 -0.39 -11.42
C THR A 106 -24.24 -0.98 -12.81
N LYS A 107 -23.10 -1.67 -13.03
CA LYS A 107 -22.80 -2.29 -14.33
C LYS A 107 -23.82 -3.38 -14.69
N LYS A 108 -24.16 -4.25 -13.73
CA LYS A 108 -25.15 -5.32 -13.93
C LYS A 108 -26.56 -4.78 -14.23
N ASN A 109 -26.92 -3.62 -13.68
CA ASN A 109 -28.22 -3.01 -13.95
C ASN A 109 -28.29 -2.39 -15.35
N LYS A 110 -27.17 -1.86 -15.85
CA LYS A 110 -27.07 -1.30 -17.21
C LYS A 110 -27.08 -2.37 -18.30
N GLU A 111 -26.62 -3.59 -18.02
CA GLU A 111 -26.67 -4.74 -18.94
C GLU A 111 -28.05 -5.43 -19.00
N ARG A 112 -29.00 -5.03 -18.13
CA ARG A 112 -30.37 -5.59 -18.05
C ARG A 112 -31.44 -4.68 -18.65
N LEU A 113 -31.07 -3.45 -19.02
CA LEU A 113 -31.89 -2.47 -19.73
C LEU A 113 -31.52 -2.50 -21.22
#